data_AF-A0A1H9TQ74-F1
#
_entry.id   AF-A0A1H9TQ74-F1
#
_cell.length_a   1.000
_cell.length_b   1.000
_cell.length_c   1.000
_cell.angle_alpha   90.00
_cell.angle_beta   90.00
_cell.angle_gamma   90.00
#
_symmetry.space_group_name_H-M   'P 1'
#
loop_
_entity.id
_entity.type
_entity.pdbx_description
1 polymer ?
#
loop_
_entity_poly.entity_id
_entity_poly.type
_entity_poly.pdbx_seq_one_letter_code
_entity_poly.pdbx_strand_id
1 'polypeptide(L)'
;MASKRRVRWSLAAILTTAAAVDVYLALSESVWWPLTLAPIWLGFAAALLLPAPEPVTIPMPRTAREALSLEGWTLPSPTGLATGSAR
;
A
#
# COMPACT_ATOMS: atom_id res chain seq x y z
N MET A 1 -7.13 -15.18 11.96
CA MET A 1 -5.81 -15.13 11.26
C MET A 1 -5.64 -16.22 10.19
N ALA A 2 -6.09 -17.46 10.39
CA ALA A 2 -5.92 -18.56 9.41
C ALA A 2 -6.57 -18.30 8.03
N SER A 3 -7.72 -17.63 7.97
CA SER A 3 -8.42 -17.35 6.70
C SER A 3 -7.63 -16.39 5.81
N LYS A 4 -6.99 -15.36 6.38
CA LYS A 4 -6.18 -14.38 5.62
C LYS A 4 -4.94 -15.03 5.01
N ARG A 5 -4.33 -15.98 5.73
CA ARG A 5 -3.20 -16.79 5.22
C ARG A 5 -3.66 -17.68 4.07
N ARG A 6 -4.79 -18.40 4.22
CA ARG A 6 -5.33 -19.25 3.13
C ARG A 6 -5.63 -18.45 1.86
N VAL A 7 -6.26 -17.28 2.00
CA VAL A 7 -6.58 -16.41 0.85
C VAL A 7 -5.31 -15.98 0.11
N ARG A 8 -4.24 -15.58 0.82
CA ARG A 8 -2.95 -15.21 0.19
C ARG A 8 -2.35 -16.37 -0.60
N TRP A 9 -2.40 -17.59 -0.04
CA TRP A 9 -1.91 -18.79 -0.72
C TRP A 9 -2.75 -19.16 -1.95
N SER A 10 -4.07 -19.09 -1.86
CA SER A 10 -4.96 -19.31 -3.02
C SER A 10 -4.70 -18.30 -4.13
N LEU A 11 -4.54 -17.01 -3.79
CA LEU A 11 -4.26 -15.96 -4.78
C LEU A 11 -2.89 -16.17 -5.45
N ALA A 12 -1.86 -16.52 -4.67
CA ALA A 12 -0.53 -16.83 -5.20
C ALA A 12 -0.56 -18.04 -6.15
N ALA A 13 -1.35 -19.06 -5.85
CA ALA A 13 -1.51 -20.23 -6.72
C ALA A 13 -2.20 -19.87 -8.04
N ILE A 14 -3.24 -19.04 -8.01
CA ILE A 14 -3.94 -18.56 -9.21
C ILE A 14 -2.97 -17.75 -10.09
N LEU A 15 -2.22 -16.83 -9.50
CA LEU A 15 -1.25 -16.00 -10.22
C LEU A 15 -0.12 -16.83 -10.84
N THR A 16 0.34 -17.85 -10.13
CA THR A 16 1.36 -18.79 -10.65
C THR A 16 0.81 -19.59 -11.84
N THR A 17 -0.45 -20.01 -11.75
CA THR A 17 -1.12 -20.74 -12.84
C THR A 17 -1.28 -19.84 -14.07
N ALA A 18 -1.66 -18.57 -13.89
CA ALA A 18 -1.73 -17.60 -14.98
C ALA A 18 -0.38 -17.42 -15.70
N ALA A 19 0.71 -17.25 -14.94
CA ALA A 19 2.05 -17.17 -15.51
C ALA A 19 2.45 -18.44 -16.29
N ALA A 20 2.06 -19.62 -15.81
CA ALA A 20 2.31 -20.87 -16.52
C ALA A 20 1.54 -20.97 -17.85
N VAL A 21 0.30 -20.49 -17.88
CA VAL A 21 -0.52 -20.42 -19.10
C VAL A 21 0.10 -19.47 -20.12
N ASP A 22 0.58 -18.30 -19.67
CA ASP A 22 1.26 -17.33 -20.54
C ASP A 22 2.53 -17.92 -21.17
N VAL A 23 3.34 -18.63 -20.38
CA VAL A 23 4.54 -19.33 -20.89
C VAL A 23 4.15 -20.43 -21.89
N TYR A 24 3.11 -21.21 -21.58
CA TYR A 24 2.63 -22.25 -22.48
C TYR A 24 2.13 -21.68 -23.82
N LEU A 25 1.38 -20.58 -23.79
CA LEU A 25 0.92 -19.86 -24.99
C LEU A 25 2.09 -19.32 -25.81
N ALA A 26 3.08 -18.71 -25.15
CA ALA A 26 4.26 -18.18 -25.82
C ALA A 26 5.04 -19.28 -26.58
N LEU A 27 5.17 -20.47 -25.97
CA LEU A 27 5.84 -21.61 -26.59
C LEU A 27 4.99 -22.26 -27.70
N SER A 28 3.68 -22.38 -27.48
CA SER A 28 2.77 -23.09 -28.40
C SER A 28 2.50 -22.30 -29.67
N GLU A 29 2.31 -20.98 -29.55
CA GLU A 29 2.00 -20.12 -30.69
C GLU A 29 3.21 -19.32 -31.18
N SER A 30 4.39 -19.49 -30.56
CA SER A 30 5.62 -18.71 -30.85
C SER A 30 5.40 -17.20 -30.75
N VAL A 31 4.45 -16.76 -29.92
CA VAL A 31 4.10 -15.37 -29.75
C VAL A 31 4.82 -14.80 -28.53
N TRP A 32 5.45 -13.64 -28.67
CA TRP A 32 6.32 -13.09 -27.63
C TRP A 32 5.60 -12.23 -26.58
N TRP A 33 4.40 -11.73 -26.86
CA TRP A 33 3.66 -10.85 -25.93
C TRP A 33 3.17 -11.53 -24.64
N PRO A 34 2.80 -12.83 -24.59
CA PRO A 34 2.44 -13.48 -23.33
C PRO A 34 3.65 -13.59 -22.38
N LEU A 35 4.86 -13.71 -22.95
CA LEU A 35 6.10 -13.83 -22.18
C LEU A 35 6.37 -12.59 -21.32
N THR A 36 5.92 -11.41 -21.73
CA THR A 36 6.09 -10.17 -20.95
C THR A 36 5.07 -10.05 -19.81
N LEU A 37 3.94 -10.75 -19.88
CA LEU A 37 2.93 -10.81 -18.81
C LEU A 37 3.32 -11.76 -17.67
N ALA A 38 4.00 -12.87 -17.98
CA ALA A 38 4.47 -13.84 -16.99
C ALA A 38 5.25 -13.22 -15.80
N PRO A 39 6.26 -12.33 -16.00
CA PRO A 39 6.97 -11.70 -14.89
C PRO A 39 6.09 -10.74 -14.07
N ILE A 40 5.06 -10.14 -14.68
CA ILE A 40 4.10 -9.27 -13.97
C ILE A 40 3.30 -10.10 -12.96
N TRP A 41 2.76 -11.23 -13.40
CA TRP A 41 2.01 -12.14 -12.51
C TRP A 41 2.89 -12.73 -11.41
N LEU A 42 4.13 -13.11 -11.73
CA LEU A 42 5.10 -13.56 -10.74
C LEU A 42 5.46 -12.47 -9.73
N GLY A 43 5.58 -11.21 -10.18
CA GLY A 43 5.80 -10.06 -9.30
C GLY A 43 4.66 -9.90 -8.29
N PHE A 44 3.41 -10.00 -8.73
CA PHE A 44 2.24 -9.96 -7.83
C PHE A 44 2.22 -11.16 -6.87
N ALA A 45 2.53 -12.36 -7.33
CA ALA A 45 2.60 -13.54 -6.47
C ALA A 45 3.66 -13.37 -5.38
N ALA A 46 4.85 -12.87 -5.74
CA ALA A 46 5.94 -12.58 -4.82
C ALA A 46 5.55 -11.48 -3.81
N ALA A 47 4.91 -10.40 -4.27
CA ALA A 47 4.39 -9.33 -3.41
C ALA A 47 3.40 -9.85 -2.36
N LEU A 48 2.56 -10.84 -2.73
CA LEU A 48 1.61 -11.45 -1.82
C LEU A 48 2.24 -12.40 -0.79
N LEU A 49 3.45 -12.90 -1.05
CA LEU A 49 4.21 -13.77 -0.15
C LEU A 49 5.05 -12.97 0.84
N LEU A 50 5.44 -11.74 0.50
CA LEU A 50 6.20 -10.85 1.39
C LEU A 50 5.44 -10.52 2.69
N PRO A 51 6.12 -10.45 3.84
CA PRO A 51 5.49 -10.02 5.09
C PRO A 51 4.97 -8.59 4.93
N ALA A 52 3.75 -8.34 5.41
CA ALA A 52 3.20 -6.99 5.38
C ALA A 52 4.05 -6.10 6.30
N PRO A 53 4.41 -4.87 5.88
CA PRO A 53 5.09 -3.94 6.77
C PRO A 53 4.23 -3.73 8.03
N GLU A 54 4.90 -3.69 9.18
CA GLU A 54 4.24 -3.47 10.48
C GLU A 54 3.37 -2.21 10.39
N PRO A 55 2.09 -2.28 10.79
CA PRO A 55 1.24 -1.12 10.79
C PRO A 55 1.84 -0.08 11.73
N VAL A 56 2.22 1.09 11.19
CA VAL A 56 2.61 2.23 12.02
C VAL A 56 1.40 2.62 12.85
N THR A 57 1.44 2.28 14.15
CA THR A 57 0.44 2.71 15.11
C THR A 57 0.59 4.20 15.33
N ILE A 58 -0.17 4.99 14.58
CA ILE A 58 -0.39 6.40 14.88
C ILE A 58 -1.23 6.43 16.17
N PRO A 59 -0.77 7.09 17.24
CA PRO A 59 -1.57 7.20 18.46
C PRO A 59 -2.90 7.85 18.12
N MET A 60 -3.99 7.16 18.39
CA MET A 60 -5.34 7.67 18.17
C MET A 60 -5.54 8.88 19.09
N PRO A 61 -5.75 10.09 18.54
CA PRO A 61 -5.89 11.30 19.37
C PRO A 61 -7.13 11.14 20.26
N ARG A 62 -6.95 11.28 21.57
CA ARG A 62 -8.04 11.18 22.54
C ARG A 62 -8.82 12.50 22.62
N THR A 63 -8.25 13.58 22.11
CA THR A 63 -8.85 14.91 22.11
C THR A 63 -8.76 15.57 20.73
N ALA A 64 -9.73 16.42 20.40
CA ALA A 64 -9.74 17.19 19.15
C ALA A 64 -8.49 18.08 18.99
N ARG A 65 -7.89 18.52 20.11
CA ARG A 65 -6.63 19.27 20.14
C ARG A 65 -5.43 18.44 19.66
N GLU A 66 -5.38 17.16 20.01
CA GLU A 66 -4.33 16.23 19.56
C GLU A 66 -4.50 15.90 18.07
N ALA A 67 -5.74 15.75 17.60
CA ALA A 67 -6.04 15.53 16.18
C ALA A 67 -5.55 16.71 15.31
N LEU A 68 -5.82 17.94 15.73
CA LEU A 68 -5.37 19.15 15.04
C LEU A 68 -3.84 19.33 15.06
N SER A 69 -3.16 18.82 16.09
CA SER A 69 -1.68 18.85 16.15
C SER A 69 -1.01 17.84 15.23
N LEU A 70 -1.69 16.72 14.92
CA LEU A 70 -1.22 15.69 13.99
C LEU A 70 -1.43 16.09 12.53
N GLU A 71 -2.43 16.93 12.24
CA GLU A 71 -2.75 17.38 10.88
C GLU A 71 -1.80 18.44 10.32
N GLY A 72 -0.85 18.95 11.12
CA GLY A 72 0.23 19.78 10.60
C GLY A 72 -0.24 21.01 9.82
N TRP A 73 -1.39 21.60 10.18
CA TRP A 73 -1.74 22.92 9.67
C TRP A 73 -0.90 23.94 10.43
N THR A 74 0.25 24.32 9.87
CA THR A 74 0.97 25.52 10.27
C THR A 74 0.06 26.72 10.00
N LEU A 75 -0.76 27.11 10.97
CA LEU A 75 -1.34 28.44 10.97
C LEU A 75 -0.15 29.42 11.01
N PRO A 76 0.03 30.31 10.02
CA PRO A 76 1.04 31.35 10.13
C PRO A 76 0.74 32.12 11.42
N SER A 77 1.72 32.17 12.32
CA SER A 77 1.63 32.97 13.54
C SER A 77 1.27 34.40 13.14
N PRO A 78 0.15 34.98 13.63
CA PRO A 78 -0.09 36.40 13.47
C PRO A 78 1.00 37.12 14.27
N THR A 79 2.03 37.51 13.55
CA THR A 79 3.17 38.25 14.08
C THR A 79 2.68 39.67 14.29
N GLY A 80 2.46 40.02 15.57
CA GLY A 80 2.36 41.39 16.04
C GLY A 80 0.99 42.04 15.93
N LEU A 81 0.28 42.10 17.06
CA LEU A 81 -0.38 43.32 17.54
C LEU A 81 -0.45 43.25 19.08
N ALA A 82 0.73 43.27 19.70
CA ALA A 82 0.88 43.69 21.08
C ALA A 82 1.15 45.21 21.07
N THR A 83 0.09 46.02 21.12
CA THR A 83 0.20 47.44 21.48
C THR A 83 -1.03 47.86 22.29
N GLY A 84 -0.77 48.15 23.57
CA GLY A 84 -1.47 49.02 24.52
C GLY A 84 -3.00 49.06 24.49
N SER A 85 -3.72 48.57 25.50
CA SER A 85 -3.82 49.18 26.84
C SER A 85 -4.20 50.67 26.82
N ALA A 86 -5.49 50.91 27.10
CA ALA A 86 -6.04 51.95 27.96
C ALA A 86 -5.46 53.38 27.89
N ARG A 87 -6.25 54.29 27.32
CA ARG A 87 -6.73 55.50 27.99
C ARG A 87 -7.98 56.04 27.31
#